data_AF-A0A915NV50-F1
#
_entry.id   AF-A0A915NV50-F1
#
_cell.length_a   1.000
_cell.length_b   1.000
_cell.length_c   1.000
_cell.angle_alpha   90.00
_cell.angle_beta   90.00
_cell.angle_gamma   90.00
#
_symmetry.space_group_name_H-M   'P 1'
#
loop_
_entity.id
_entity.type
_entity.pdbx_description
1 polymer ?
#
loop_
_entity_poly.entity_id
_entity_poly.type
_entity_poly.pdbx_seq_one_letter_code
_entity_poly.pdbx_strand_id
1 'polypeptide(L)'
;MTQFLQNFSSKHQLFAAVAEWLHLPLIPLDDALSTSESLSPVPVPYVLSHEFWFDFFALPLINEIGLELDSQAREGRLQCILISVNEIISRVSDGYCCRDRMVEFEEAFKNLIRCSERPISEDVRRLSQRAFARLLNLFEPIAQMLLLFHLFELVLAKNEIPLSEEVYEPQVLALLIDTYRQKCFSQFIDDDKCLFQSQLECFYKKFESVVYEDPFIAVNFYTSILLLINAHATHRAQISLLSSDALKFIQKIRVQVRDWMDLQKQRKLMGNNSKGFDGLKNGNMVEILEEKQREECENHNKASLEMLTFQLDEAEKKVMETILKK
;
A
#
# COMPACT_ATOMS: atom_id res chain seq x y z
N MET A 1 25.95 -26.12 8.68
CA MET A 1 24.80 -25.20 8.92
C MET A 1 24.22 -25.41 10.32
N THR A 2 23.76 -26.62 10.66
CA THR A 2 23.29 -27.00 12.02
C THR A 2 24.30 -26.73 13.14
N GLN A 3 25.60 -26.94 12.92
CA GLN A 3 26.65 -26.64 13.91
C GLN A 3 26.86 -25.14 14.20
N PHE A 4 26.57 -24.24 13.25
CA PHE A 4 26.67 -22.79 13.50
C PHE A 4 25.46 -22.29 14.30
N LEU A 5 24.25 -22.72 13.91
CA LEU A 5 23.03 -22.39 14.65
C LEU A 5 23.04 -22.93 16.08
N GLN A 6 23.77 -24.03 16.33
CA GLN A 6 24.01 -24.59 17.66
C GLN A 6 24.91 -23.71 18.56
N ASN A 7 25.69 -22.78 17.99
CA ASN A 7 26.55 -21.87 18.77
C ASN A 7 25.76 -20.72 19.42
N PHE A 8 24.48 -20.55 19.07
CA PHE A 8 23.62 -19.54 19.66
C PHE A 8 22.59 -20.23 20.56
N SER A 9 22.49 -19.76 21.79
CA SER A 9 21.53 -20.32 22.75
C SER A 9 20.10 -19.85 22.48
N SER A 10 19.92 -18.83 21.63
CA SER A 10 18.59 -18.35 21.20
C SER A 10 18.63 -17.69 19.81
N LYS A 11 17.46 -17.62 19.16
CA LYS A 11 17.26 -16.83 17.93
C LYS A 11 17.62 -15.34 18.12
N HIS A 12 17.43 -14.81 19.34
CA HIS A 12 17.74 -13.43 19.69
C HIS A 12 19.25 -13.15 19.71
N GLN A 13 20.05 -14.06 20.28
CA GLN A 13 21.50 -13.92 20.24
C GLN A 13 22.04 -13.96 18.82
N LEU A 14 21.47 -14.84 17.99
CA LEU A 14 21.83 -14.92 16.58
C LEU A 14 21.41 -13.66 15.82
N PHE A 15 20.20 -13.13 16.05
CA PHE A 15 19.77 -11.87 15.45
C PHE A 15 20.63 -10.69 15.92
N ALA A 16 20.99 -10.60 17.20
CA ALA A 16 21.86 -9.55 17.73
C ALA A 16 23.24 -9.57 17.07
N ALA A 17 23.83 -10.75 16.87
CA ALA A 17 25.09 -10.90 16.16
C ALA A 17 24.97 -10.50 14.67
N VAL A 18 23.86 -10.84 14.02
CA VAL A 18 23.57 -10.43 12.62
C VAL A 18 23.34 -8.92 12.52
N ALA A 19 22.61 -8.35 13.48
CA ALA A 19 22.35 -6.92 13.54
C ALA A 19 23.65 -6.14 13.75
N GLU A 20 24.55 -6.62 14.61
CA GLU A 20 25.88 -6.02 14.77
C GLU A 20 26.71 -6.11 13.49
N TRP A 21 26.74 -7.28 12.83
CA TRP A 21 27.46 -7.50 11.58
C TRP A 21 26.95 -6.61 10.43
N LEU A 22 25.63 -6.46 10.33
CA LEU A 22 24.97 -5.69 9.27
C LEU A 22 24.74 -4.22 9.64
N HIS A 23 25.19 -3.78 10.82
CA HIS A 23 24.94 -2.46 11.42
C HIS A 23 23.44 -2.08 11.49
N LEU A 24 22.59 -3.05 11.84
CA LEU A 24 21.15 -2.89 12.00
C LEU A 24 20.80 -2.44 13.43
N PRO A 25 19.64 -1.79 13.63
CA PRO A 25 19.17 -1.46 14.96
C PRO A 25 18.87 -2.72 15.77
N LEU A 26 19.21 -2.71 17.06
CA LEU A 26 18.79 -3.75 17.99
C LEU A 26 17.28 -3.63 18.26
N ILE A 27 16.55 -4.72 18.08
CA ILE A 27 15.10 -4.77 18.33
C ILE A 27 14.89 -4.93 19.85
N PRO A 28 14.17 -4.01 20.53
CA PRO A 28 13.86 -4.13 21.95
C PRO A 28 13.02 -5.37 22.25
N LEU A 29 13.34 -6.08 23.33
CA LEU A 29 12.57 -7.22 23.84
C LEU A 29 11.55 -6.76 24.87
N ASP A 30 10.31 -7.26 24.77
CA ASP A 30 9.24 -6.96 25.73
C ASP A 30 9.46 -7.66 27.10
N ASP A 31 10.32 -8.69 27.17
CA ASP A 31 10.66 -9.43 28.41
C ASP A 31 12.16 -9.68 28.55
N ALA A 32 12.93 -8.65 28.91
CA ALA A 32 14.28 -8.84 29.43
C ALA A 32 14.37 -8.31 30.86
N LEU A 33 14.11 -9.21 31.83
CA LEU A 33 14.81 -9.15 33.10
C LEU A 33 16.30 -9.03 32.79
N SER A 34 16.91 -7.96 33.32
CA SER A 34 18.32 -7.66 33.20
C SER A 34 19.18 -8.83 33.69
N THR A 35 19.52 -9.76 32.82
CA THR A 35 20.69 -10.61 32.99
C THR A 35 21.80 -10.01 32.17
N SER A 36 22.55 -9.15 32.85
CA SER A 36 23.87 -8.71 32.45
C SER A 36 24.82 -9.91 32.39
N GLU A 37 24.87 -10.59 31.26
CA GLU A 37 26.06 -11.33 30.87
C GLU A 37 26.58 -10.70 29.59
N SER A 38 27.75 -10.06 29.71
CA SER A 38 28.55 -9.58 28.60
C SER A 38 29.01 -10.78 27.77
N LEU A 39 28.12 -11.29 26.92
CA LEU A 39 28.46 -12.28 25.91
C LEU A 39 29.25 -11.54 24.83
N SER A 40 30.52 -11.90 24.70
CA SER A 40 31.40 -11.47 23.61
C SER A 40 30.67 -11.71 22.28
N PRO A 41 30.68 -10.77 21.33
CA PRO A 41 29.96 -10.95 20.08
C PRO A 41 30.50 -12.19 19.36
N VAL A 42 29.65 -13.20 19.22
CA VAL A 42 29.99 -14.41 18.46
C VAL A 42 30.12 -13.98 17.00
N PRO A 43 31.31 -14.11 16.38
CA PRO A 43 31.51 -13.62 15.03
C PRO A 43 30.59 -14.35 14.06
N VAL A 44 29.81 -13.59 13.30
CA VAL A 44 28.99 -14.14 12.21
C VAL A 44 29.94 -14.61 11.11
N PRO A 45 29.91 -15.90 10.71
CA PRO A 45 30.77 -16.41 9.66
C PRO A 45 30.40 -15.75 8.34
N TYR A 46 31.41 -15.18 7.68
CA TYR A 46 31.37 -14.57 6.34
C TYR A 46 30.88 -15.51 5.20
N VAL A 47 30.42 -16.72 5.52
CA VAL A 47 30.14 -17.81 4.58
C VAL A 47 28.63 -17.91 4.26
N LEU A 48 27.77 -17.17 4.96
CA LEU A 48 26.32 -17.22 4.77
C LEU A 48 25.86 -16.19 3.74
N SER A 49 25.09 -16.64 2.75
CA SER A 49 24.58 -15.80 1.65
C SER A 49 23.45 -14.88 2.12
N HIS A 50 23.19 -13.80 1.38
CA HIS A 50 22.10 -12.87 1.70
C HIS A 50 20.72 -13.55 1.67
N GLU A 51 20.54 -14.52 0.78
CA GLU A 51 19.35 -15.35 0.66
C GLU A 51 19.09 -16.15 1.94
N PHE A 52 20.14 -16.73 2.54
CA PHE A 52 20.03 -17.42 3.82
C PHE A 52 19.54 -16.48 4.93
N TRP A 53 20.09 -15.26 5.00
CA TRP A 53 19.67 -14.28 5.99
C TRP A 53 18.22 -13.82 5.79
N PHE A 54 17.80 -13.71 4.53
CA PHE A 54 16.41 -13.39 4.21
C PHE A 54 15.43 -14.48 4.64
N ASP A 55 15.68 -15.73 4.25
CA ASP A 55 14.79 -16.85 4.57
C ASP A 55 14.74 -17.11 6.09
N PHE A 56 15.87 -16.93 6.79
CA PHE A 56 15.97 -17.24 8.22
C PHE A 56 15.56 -16.09 9.15
N PHE A 57 15.70 -14.81 8.73
CA PHE A 57 15.40 -13.65 9.59
C PHE A 57 14.34 -12.73 9.03
N ALA A 58 14.49 -12.25 7.80
CA ALA A 58 13.60 -11.22 7.28
C ALA A 58 12.15 -11.71 7.21
N LEU A 59 11.91 -12.90 6.66
CA LEU A 59 10.56 -13.44 6.54
C LEU A 59 9.87 -13.66 7.91
N PRO A 60 10.50 -14.34 8.89
CA PRO A 60 9.94 -14.43 10.24
C PRO A 60 9.67 -13.06 10.89
N LEU A 61 10.59 -12.10 10.76
CA LEU A 61 10.42 -10.75 11.32
C LEU A 61 9.25 -10.00 10.69
N ILE A 62 9.00 -10.18 9.39
CA ILE A 62 7.81 -9.60 8.74
C ILE A 62 6.54 -10.21 9.32
N ASN A 63 6.52 -11.52 9.57
CA ASN A 63 5.36 -12.18 10.18
C ASN A 63 5.16 -11.76 11.65
N GLU A 64 6.23 -11.41 12.37
CA GLU A 64 6.13 -10.84 13.71
C GLU A 64 5.43 -9.47 13.71
N ILE A 65 5.47 -8.69 12.62
CA ILE A 65 4.75 -7.41 12.51
C ILE A 65 3.28 -7.59 12.89
N GLY A 66 2.65 -8.68 12.43
CA GLY A 66 1.23 -8.98 12.71
C GLY A 66 0.89 -9.04 14.20
N LEU A 67 1.84 -9.47 15.05
CA LEU A 67 1.68 -9.57 16.50
C LEU A 67 1.86 -8.21 17.22
N GLU A 68 2.43 -7.23 16.53
CA GLU A 68 2.74 -5.90 17.06
C GLU A 68 1.68 -4.84 16.64
N LEU A 69 0.66 -5.26 15.88
CA LEU A 69 -0.41 -4.42 15.34
C LEU A 69 -1.49 -3.99 16.37
N ASP A 70 -1.36 -4.34 17.65
CA ASP A 70 -2.39 -4.02 18.66
C ASP A 70 -2.01 -2.92 19.67
N SER A 71 -0.74 -2.46 19.74
CA SER A 71 -0.32 -1.48 20.76
C SER A 71 0.52 -0.31 20.22
N GLN A 72 0.18 0.92 20.63
CA GLN A 72 1.00 2.13 20.39
C GLN A 72 2.35 2.08 21.12
N ALA A 73 2.48 1.30 22.20
CA ALA A 73 3.71 1.18 22.97
C ALA A 73 4.85 0.45 22.22
N ARG A 74 4.58 -0.07 21.02
CA ARG A 74 5.50 -0.94 20.26
C ARG A 74 5.95 -0.35 18.91
N GLU A 75 5.67 0.93 18.67
CA GLU A 75 6.05 1.62 17.44
C GLU A 75 7.57 1.61 17.20
N GLY A 76 8.37 1.91 18.23
CA GLY A 76 9.83 1.89 18.11
C GLY A 76 10.37 0.51 17.73
N ARG A 77 9.77 -0.55 18.26
CA ARG A 77 10.10 -1.95 17.91
C ARG A 77 9.74 -2.24 16.46
N LEU A 78 8.55 -1.84 16.02
CA LEU A 78 8.08 -1.98 14.65
C LEU A 78 9.00 -1.26 13.65
N GLN A 79 9.44 -0.05 13.98
CA GLN A 79 10.39 0.70 13.16
C GLN A 79 11.74 -0.04 13.03
N CYS A 80 12.29 -0.57 14.14
CA CYS A 80 13.52 -1.36 14.12
C CYS A 80 13.39 -2.64 13.27
N ILE A 81 12.25 -3.34 13.38
CA ILE A 81 11.93 -4.51 12.55
C ILE A 81 11.96 -4.11 11.07
N LEU A 82 11.22 -3.06 10.70
CA LEU A 82 11.11 -2.64 9.30
C LEU A 82 12.43 -2.13 8.71
N ILE A 83 13.26 -1.44 9.49
CA ILE A 83 14.62 -1.04 9.05
C ILE A 83 15.45 -2.29 8.77
N SER A 84 15.47 -3.24 9.70
CA SER A 84 16.24 -4.49 9.58
C SER A 84 15.80 -5.32 8.38
N VAL A 85 14.48 -5.48 8.21
CA VAL A 85 13.87 -6.17 7.07
C VAL A 85 14.27 -5.50 5.75
N ASN A 86 14.11 -4.18 5.63
CA ASN A 86 14.48 -3.47 4.40
C ASN A 86 15.95 -3.65 4.05
N GLU A 87 16.86 -3.65 5.04
CA GLU A 87 18.29 -3.84 4.80
C GLU A 87 18.72 -5.29 4.53
N ILE A 88 17.95 -6.28 4.96
CA ILE A 88 18.20 -7.67 4.59
C ILE A 88 17.67 -7.94 3.18
N ILE A 89 16.43 -7.55 2.89
CA ILE A 89 15.79 -7.77 1.58
C ILE A 89 16.50 -6.95 0.47
N SER A 90 17.09 -5.79 0.78
CA SER A 90 17.85 -4.99 -0.20
C SER A 90 19.09 -5.70 -0.77
N ARG A 91 19.64 -6.68 -0.03
CA ARG A 91 20.85 -7.41 -0.40
C ARG A 91 20.58 -8.72 -1.16
N VAL A 92 19.33 -9.16 -1.21
CA VAL A 92 18.91 -10.34 -1.99
C VAL A 92 18.66 -9.92 -3.43
N SER A 93 19.03 -10.75 -4.40
CA SER A 93 18.83 -10.46 -5.81
C SER A 93 17.34 -10.52 -6.20
N ASP A 94 16.93 -9.65 -7.13
CA ASP A 94 15.58 -9.67 -7.71
C ASP A 94 15.35 -11.01 -8.43
N GLY A 95 14.12 -11.53 -8.39
CA GLY A 95 13.80 -12.83 -8.99
C GLY A 95 14.33 -14.07 -8.25
N TYR A 96 14.87 -13.91 -7.04
CA TYR A 96 15.27 -15.04 -6.18
C TYR A 96 14.13 -16.04 -5.89
N CYS A 97 12.92 -15.55 -5.62
CA CYS A 97 11.75 -16.36 -5.27
C CYS A 97 10.97 -16.80 -6.52
N CYS A 98 10.70 -18.09 -6.65
CA CYS A 98 9.81 -18.62 -7.68
C CYS A 98 8.34 -18.60 -7.25
N ARG A 99 7.42 -18.79 -8.21
CA ARG A 99 5.97 -18.82 -7.96
C ARG A 99 5.52 -19.88 -6.94
N ASP A 100 6.25 -21.00 -6.84
CA ASP A 100 5.87 -22.11 -5.96
C ASP A 100 5.94 -21.73 -4.47
N ARG A 101 6.73 -20.69 -4.14
CA ARG A 101 6.88 -20.17 -2.79
C ARG A 101 5.84 -19.12 -2.43
N MET A 102 4.98 -18.65 -3.34
CA MET A 102 4.08 -17.51 -3.09
C MET A 102 3.23 -17.67 -1.82
N VAL A 103 2.74 -18.89 -1.56
CA VAL A 103 1.90 -19.21 -0.39
C VAL A 103 2.67 -18.99 0.93
N GLU A 104 3.98 -19.22 0.95
CA GLU A 104 4.83 -19.01 2.13
C GLU A 104 4.89 -17.53 2.54
N PHE A 105 4.68 -16.62 1.58
CA PHE A 105 4.82 -15.17 1.76
C PHE A 105 3.49 -14.43 1.84
N GLU A 106 2.36 -15.13 1.71
CA GLU A 106 1.03 -14.49 1.74
C GLU A 106 0.82 -13.71 3.04
N GLU A 107 1.08 -14.33 4.19
CA GLU A 107 0.93 -13.69 5.50
C GLU A 107 1.90 -12.51 5.67
N ALA A 108 3.10 -12.60 5.10
CA ALA A 108 4.07 -11.52 5.13
C ALA A 108 3.55 -10.29 4.37
N PHE A 109 2.96 -10.48 3.19
CA PHE A 109 2.31 -9.39 2.44
C PHE A 109 1.10 -8.82 3.18
N LYS A 110 0.24 -9.68 3.77
CA LYS A 110 -0.90 -9.23 4.59
C LYS A 110 -0.44 -8.33 5.74
N ASN A 111 0.62 -8.73 6.46
CA ASN A 111 1.15 -7.95 7.59
C ASN A 111 1.79 -6.63 7.16
N LEU A 112 2.50 -6.58 6.02
CA LEU A 112 3.02 -5.32 5.49
C LEU A 112 1.90 -4.36 5.06
N ILE A 113 0.83 -4.88 4.43
CA ILE A 113 -0.34 -4.09 4.06
C ILE A 113 -1.01 -3.51 5.30
N ARG A 114 -1.33 -4.33 6.31
CA ARG A 114 -1.94 -3.86 7.58
C ARG A 114 -1.03 -2.86 8.31
N CYS A 115 0.28 -3.09 8.28
CA CYS A 115 1.24 -2.16 8.87
C CYS A 115 1.27 -0.80 8.14
N SER A 116 0.98 -0.77 6.84
CA SER A 116 0.97 0.48 6.06
C SER A 116 -0.26 1.36 6.32
N GLU A 117 -1.31 0.80 6.91
CA GLU A 117 -2.52 1.52 7.30
C GLU A 117 -2.30 2.40 8.55
N ARG A 118 -1.40 2.02 9.47
CA ARG A 118 -1.33 2.68 10.78
C ARG A 118 -1.03 4.19 10.67
N PRO A 119 -1.90 5.08 11.21
CA PRO A 119 -1.74 6.53 11.16
C PRO A 119 -0.68 7.07 12.13
N ILE A 120 -0.09 6.21 12.95
CA ILE A 120 0.74 6.60 14.11
C ILE A 120 2.06 7.26 13.65
N SER A 121 2.65 6.79 12.54
CA SER A 121 3.87 7.39 11.99
C SER A 121 4.03 7.17 10.48
N GLU A 122 4.23 8.29 9.78
CA GLU A 122 4.54 8.31 8.35
C GLU A 122 5.80 7.49 8.02
N ASP A 123 6.78 7.44 8.92
CA ASP A 123 8.01 6.69 8.72
C ASP A 123 7.76 5.18 8.70
N VAL A 124 6.95 4.67 9.64
CA VAL A 124 6.56 3.25 9.69
C VAL A 124 5.80 2.87 8.43
N ARG A 125 4.83 3.68 8.02
CA ARG A 125 4.08 3.47 6.78
C ARG A 125 5.00 3.39 5.58
N ARG A 126 5.91 4.35 5.43
CA ARG A 126 6.88 4.42 4.32
C ARG A 126 7.82 3.21 4.31
N LEU A 127 8.33 2.80 5.48
CA LEU A 127 9.19 1.64 5.60
C LEU A 127 8.45 0.34 5.27
N SER A 128 7.17 0.21 5.66
CA SER A 128 6.34 -0.94 5.31
C SER A 128 6.08 -1.02 3.81
N GLN A 129 5.70 0.09 3.19
CA GLN A 129 5.48 0.15 1.73
C GLN A 129 6.77 -0.13 0.95
N ARG A 130 7.93 0.32 1.46
CA ARG A 130 9.24 -0.01 0.88
C ARG A 130 9.56 -1.49 1.00
N ALA A 131 9.32 -2.09 2.17
CA ALA A 131 9.50 -3.52 2.39
C ALA A 131 8.57 -4.34 1.49
N PHE A 132 7.31 -3.93 1.33
CA PHE A 132 6.35 -4.53 0.41
C PHE A 132 6.87 -4.55 -1.03
N ALA A 133 7.28 -3.39 -1.55
CA ALA A 133 7.76 -3.27 -2.92
C ALA A 133 9.06 -4.08 -3.14
N ARG A 134 9.98 -4.05 -2.17
CA ARG A 134 11.22 -4.83 -2.25
C ARG A 134 10.96 -6.33 -2.16
N LEU A 135 10.09 -6.78 -1.26
CA LEU A 135 9.69 -8.18 -1.12
C LEU A 135 9.06 -8.70 -2.41
N LEU A 136 8.18 -7.91 -3.02
CA LEU A 136 7.59 -8.24 -4.32
C LEU A 136 8.69 -8.41 -5.39
N ASN A 137 9.68 -7.51 -5.45
CA ASN A 137 10.77 -7.59 -6.43
C ASN A 137 11.67 -8.83 -6.27
N LEU A 138 11.66 -9.48 -5.11
CA LEU A 138 12.37 -10.76 -4.96
C LEU A 138 11.73 -11.88 -5.76
N PHE A 139 10.45 -11.78 -6.15
CA PHE A 139 9.80 -12.81 -6.94
C PHE A 139 10.12 -12.70 -8.43
N GLU A 140 10.06 -13.82 -9.16
CA GLU A 140 10.07 -13.79 -10.62
C GLU A 140 8.86 -13.00 -11.17
N PRO A 141 8.93 -12.40 -12.37
CA PRO A 141 7.90 -11.48 -12.90
C PRO A 141 6.48 -12.07 -12.94
N ILE A 142 6.36 -13.36 -13.28
CA ILE A 142 5.06 -14.05 -13.30
C ILE A 142 4.48 -14.17 -11.90
N ALA A 143 5.31 -14.51 -10.91
CA ALA A 143 4.89 -14.57 -9.51
C ALA A 143 4.52 -13.18 -8.98
N GLN A 144 5.26 -12.12 -9.34
CA GLN A 144 4.91 -10.74 -8.99
C GLN A 144 3.52 -10.37 -9.48
N MET A 145 3.20 -10.66 -10.74
CA MET A 145 1.91 -10.39 -11.35
C MET A 145 0.78 -11.17 -10.66
N LEU A 146 0.98 -12.47 -10.40
CA LEU A 146 0.01 -13.31 -9.71
C LEU A 146 -0.22 -12.86 -8.26
N LEU A 147 0.84 -12.48 -7.54
CA LEU A 147 0.75 -11.91 -6.19
C LEU A 147 -0.07 -10.63 -6.20
N LEU A 148 0.19 -9.69 -7.13
CA LEU A 148 -0.61 -8.47 -7.21
C LEU A 148 -2.09 -8.76 -7.46
N PHE A 149 -2.41 -9.70 -8.34
CA PHE A 149 -3.80 -10.10 -8.61
C PHE A 149 -4.46 -10.73 -7.38
N HIS A 150 -3.72 -11.59 -6.69
CA HIS A 150 -4.21 -12.27 -5.50
C HIS A 150 -4.42 -11.29 -4.34
N LEU A 151 -3.44 -10.41 -4.07
CA LEU A 151 -3.53 -9.38 -3.04
C LEU A 151 -4.68 -8.41 -3.30
N PHE A 152 -4.95 -8.07 -4.56
CA PHE A 152 -6.10 -7.24 -4.91
C PHE A 152 -7.42 -7.90 -4.47
N GLU A 153 -7.58 -9.21 -4.73
CA GLU A 153 -8.76 -9.98 -4.29
C GLU A 153 -8.82 -10.09 -2.77
N LEU A 154 -7.70 -10.31 -2.09
CA LEU A 154 -7.66 -10.41 -0.62
C LEU A 154 -8.04 -9.09 0.05
N VAL A 155 -7.65 -7.94 -0.52
CA VAL A 155 -8.04 -6.62 0.00
C VAL A 155 -9.55 -6.40 -0.17
N LEU A 156 -10.11 -6.77 -1.32
CA LEU A 156 -11.56 -6.68 -1.55
C LEU A 156 -12.36 -7.67 -0.71
N ALA A 157 -11.79 -8.84 -0.42
CA ALA A 157 -12.35 -9.82 0.50
C ALA A 157 -12.07 -9.41 1.95
N LYS A 158 -12.70 -8.32 2.42
CA LYS A 158 -12.51 -7.61 3.71
C LYS A 158 -12.17 -8.45 4.96
N ASN A 159 -12.51 -9.75 4.99
CA ASN A 159 -12.18 -10.67 6.08
C ASN A 159 -10.73 -11.20 6.05
N GLU A 160 -10.05 -11.18 4.90
CA GLU A 160 -8.71 -11.72 4.72
C GLU A 160 -7.62 -10.72 5.15
N ILE A 161 -7.84 -9.45 4.83
CA ILE A 161 -7.01 -8.33 5.27
C ILE A 161 -7.92 -7.35 6.01
N PRO A 162 -8.15 -7.55 7.32
CA PRO A 162 -8.89 -6.61 8.12
C PRO A 162 -8.15 -5.28 8.14
N LEU A 163 -8.80 -4.25 7.60
CA LEU A 163 -8.38 -2.87 7.69
C LEU A 163 -9.23 -2.17 8.76
N SER A 164 -8.59 -1.40 9.62
CA SER A 164 -9.19 -0.69 10.75
C SER A 164 -10.21 0.38 10.37
N GLU A 165 -10.04 1.05 9.22
CA GLU A 165 -11.00 2.07 8.72
C GLU A 165 -11.28 1.92 7.21
N GLU A 166 -12.49 2.32 6.79
CA GLU A 166 -12.93 2.23 5.39
C GLU A 166 -12.09 3.07 4.42
N VAL A 167 -11.38 4.09 4.92
CA VAL A 167 -10.55 4.98 4.11
C VAL A 167 -9.25 4.32 3.63
N TYR A 168 -8.82 3.21 4.25
CA TYR A 168 -7.56 2.55 3.93
C TYR A 168 -7.66 1.54 2.80
N GLU A 169 -8.81 0.87 2.63
CA GLU A 169 -9.02 -0.05 1.51
C GLU A 169 -8.74 0.63 0.15
N PRO A 170 -9.32 1.81 -0.17
CA PRO A 170 -8.98 2.54 -1.39
C PRO A 170 -7.49 2.89 -1.50
N GLN A 171 -6.82 3.20 -0.40
CA GLN A 171 -5.38 3.55 -0.40
C GLN A 171 -4.49 2.35 -0.69
N VAL A 172 -4.83 1.18 -0.13
CA VAL A 172 -4.11 -0.06 -0.41
C VAL A 172 -4.34 -0.49 -1.86
N LEU A 173 -5.57 -0.42 -2.36
CA LEU A 173 -5.84 -0.70 -3.77
C LEU A 173 -5.09 0.27 -4.69
N ALA A 174 -5.00 1.56 -4.34
CA ALA A 174 -4.20 2.55 -5.05
C ALA A 174 -2.72 2.14 -5.12
N LEU A 175 -2.13 1.71 -3.99
CA LEU A 175 -0.76 1.19 -3.93
C LEU A 175 -0.55 -0.01 -4.85
N LEU A 176 -1.48 -0.98 -4.86
CA LEU A 176 -1.39 -2.16 -5.72
C LEU A 176 -1.49 -1.78 -7.21
N ILE A 177 -2.37 -0.85 -7.56
CA ILE A 177 -2.53 -0.34 -8.93
C ILE A 177 -1.28 0.41 -9.39
N ASP A 178 -0.71 1.26 -8.54
CA ASP A 178 0.53 1.97 -8.87
C ASP A 178 1.72 1.03 -9.00
N THR A 179 1.79 0.00 -8.16
CA THR A 179 2.81 -1.04 -8.28
C THR A 179 2.68 -1.78 -9.62
N TYR A 180 1.46 -2.17 -9.99
CA TYR A 180 1.20 -2.77 -11.30
C TYR A 180 1.57 -1.83 -12.45
N ARG A 181 1.18 -0.55 -12.37
CA ARG A 181 1.51 0.48 -13.37
C ARG A 181 3.00 0.61 -13.57
N GLN A 182 3.77 0.66 -12.49
CA GLN A 182 5.23 0.76 -12.52
C GLN A 182 5.85 -0.46 -13.23
N LYS A 183 5.34 -1.67 -12.99
CA LYS A 183 5.80 -2.88 -13.68
C LYS A 183 5.41 -2.89 -15.16
N CYS A 184 4.18 -2.48 -15.46
CA CYS A 184 3.62 -2.44 -16.80
C CYS A 184 4.27 -1.40 -17.73
N PHE A 185 4.84 -0.34 -17.16
CA PHE A 185 5.43 0.78 -17.91
C PHE A 185 6.84 1.16 -17.41
N SER A 186 7.54 0.21 -16.78
CA SER A 186 8.93 0.34 -16.38
C SER A 186 9.82 0.66 -17.58
N GLN A 187 10.86 1.47 -17.36
CA GLN A 187 11.90 1.74 -18.35
C GLN A 187 12.94 0.61 -18.42
N PHE A 188 12.97 -0.27 -17.42
CA PHE A 188 13.96 -1.33 -17.27
C PHE A 188 13.26 -2.69 -17.46
N ILE A 189 13.81 -3.50 -18.37
CA ILE A 189 13.44 -4.88 -18.74
C ILE A 189 12.20 -4.99 -19.65
N ASP A 190 12.43 -5.33 -20.92
CA ASP A 190 11.37 -5.43 -21.95
C ASP A 190 10.47 -6.67 -21.78
N ASP A 191 11.00 -7.80 -21.30
CA ASP A 191 10.24 -9.05 -21.20
C ASP A 191 9.18 -8.99 -20.09
N ASP A 192 9.53 -8.46 -18.92
CA ASP A 192 8.60 -8.23 -17.80
C ASP A 192 7.48 -7.30 -18.23
N LYS A 193 7.83 -6.22 -18.90
CA LYS A 193 6.87 -5.24 -19.41
C LYS A 193 5.84 -5.89 -20.33
N CYS A 194 6.27 -6.76 -21.24
CA CYS A 194 5.37 -7.46 -22.15
C CYS A 194 4.38 -8.36 -21.39
N LEU A 195 4.85 -9.05 -20.34
CA LEU A 195 4.00 -9.88 -19.49
C LEU A 195 2.89 -9.04 -18.82
N PHE A 196 3.25 -7.96 -18.12
CA PHE A 196 2.27 -7.11 -17.43
C PHE A 196 1.33 -6.40 -18.42
N GLN A 197 1.85 -5.95 -19.57
CA GLN A 197 1.00 -5.35 -20.60
C GLN A 197 0.00 -6.37 -21.16
N SER A 198 0.39 -7.62 -21.36
CA SER A 198 -0.50 -8.68 -21.86
C SER A 198 -1.71 -8.93 -20.95
N GLN A 199 -1.59 -8.63 -19.65
CA GLN A 199 -2.65 -8.85 -18.67
C GLN A 199 -3.42 -7.58 -18.29
N LEU A 200 -3.21 -6.45 -18.97
CA LEU A 200 -3.89 -5.18 -18.69
C LEU A 200 -5.42 -5.31 -18.69
N GLU A 201 -5.99 -6.03 -19.67
CA GLU A 201 -7.45 -6.26 -19.73
C GLU A 201 -7.96 -6.99 -18.49
N CYS A 202 -7.25 -8.03 -18.06
CA CYS A 202 -7.61 -8.81 -16.87
C CYS A 202 -7.53 -7.93 -15.62
N PHE A 203 -6.49 -7.09 -15.53
CA PHE A 203 -6.32 -6.18 -14.40
C PHE A 203 -7.41 -5.09 -14.35
N TYR A 204 -7.83 -4.54 -15.49
CA TYR A 204 -8.94 -3.57 -15.55
C TYR A 204 -10.25 -4.13 -14.99
N LYS A 205 -10.55 -5.40 -15.30
CA LYS A 205 -11.75 -6.08 -14.80
C LYS A 205 -11.78 -6.20 -13.28
N LYS A 206 -10.62 -6.21 -12.60
CA LYS A 206 -10.53 -6.31 -11.14
C LYS A 206 -11.14 -5.10 -10.43
N PHE A 207 -10.98 -3.91 -10.98
CA PHE A 207 -11.51 -2.68 -10.39
C PHE A 207 -12.81 -2.19 -11.03
N GLU A 208 -13.29 -2.82 -12.11
CA GLU A 208 -14.54 -2.43 -12.77
C GLU A 208 -15.75 -2.54 -11.83
N SER A 209 -15.78 -3.54 -10.94
CA SER A 209 -16.86 -3.77 -9.98
C SER A 209 -16.73 -2.95 -8.69
N VAL A 210 -15.58 -2.31 -8.46
CA VAL A 210 -15.35 -1.54 -7.23
C VAL A 210 -16.08 -0.21 -7.31
N VAL A 211 -16.92 0.06 -6.30
CA VAL A 211 -17.74 1.27 -6.20
C VAL A 211 -17.78 1.69 -4.73
N TYR A 212 -17.40 2.94 -4.46
CA TYR A 212 -17.46 3.53 -3.13
C TYR A 212 -18.66 4.47 -3.00
N GLU A 213 -19.44 4.35 -1.93
CA GLU A 213 -20.60 5.22 -1.71
C GLU A 213 -20.18 6.69 -1.57
N ASP A 214 -19.05 6.93 -0.89
CA ASP A 214 -18.40 8.23 -0.84
C ASP A 214 -17.19 8.26 -1.79
N PRO A 215 -17.25 9.03 -2.89
CA PRO A 215 -16.11 9.17 -3.79
C PRO A 215 -14.90 9.85 -3.13
N PHE A 216 -15.10 10.60 -2.05
CA PHE A 216 -14.01 11.30 -1.35
C PHE A 216 -13.02 10.32 -0.72
N ILE A 217 -13.50 9.30 0.00
CA ILE A 217 -12.62 8.27 0.60
C ILE A 217 -11.82 7.50 -0.46
N ALA A 218 -12.33 7.46 -1.69
CA ALA A 218 -11.77 6.71 -2.80
C ALA A 218 -10.95 7.55 -3.79
N VAL A 219 -10.67 8.83 -3.49
CA VAL A 219 -9.91 9.71 -4.39
C VAL A 219 -8.57 9.07 -4.79
N ASN A 220 -7.81 8.53 -3.83
CA ASN A 220 -6.52 7.90 -4.10
C ASN A 220 -6.64 6.71 -5.07
N PHE A 221 -7.65 5.87 -4.87
CA PHE A 221 -7.93 4.74 -5.75
C PHE A 221 -8.23 5.19 -7.18
N TYR A 222 -9.15 6.15 -7.34
CA TYR A 222 -9.49 6.67 -8.66
C TYR A 222 -8.31 7.38 -9.32
N THR A 223 -7.55 8.18 -8.58
CA THR A 223 -6.34 8.83 -9.09
C THR A 223 -5.32 7.80 -9.59
N SER A 224 -5.03 6.72 -8.86
CA SER A 224 -4.09 5.69 -9.33
C SER A 224 -4.58 4.98 -10.60
N ILE A 225 -5.90 4.78 -10.77
CA ILE A 225 -6.45 4.25 -12.03
C ILE A 225 -6.27 5.24 -13.18
N LEU A 226 -6.53 6.53 -12.94
CA LEU A 226 -6.33 7.56 -13.96
C LEU A 226 -4.85 7.69 -14.35
N LEU A 227 -3.93 7.54 -13.40
CA LEU A 227 -2.49 7.47 -13.68
C LEU A 227 -2.13 6.23 -14.52
N LEU A 228 -2.75 5.08 -14.25
CA LEU A 228 -2.58 3.87 -15.06
C LEU A 228 -3.09 4.07 -16.49
N ILE A 229 -4.29 4.64 -16.66
CA ILE A 229 -4.86 4.97 -17.98
C ILE A 229 -3.97 5.96 -18.73
N ASN A 230 -3.49 7.00 -18.04
CA ASN A 230 -2.58 7.99 -18.63
C ASN A 230 -1.25 7.39 -19.08
N ALA A 231 -0.67 6.48 -18.29
CA ALA A 231 0.54 5.75 -18.66
C ALA A 231 0.26 4.86 -19.89
N HIS A 232 -0.84 4.11 -19.87
CA HIS A 232 -1.28 3.25 -20.97
C HIS A 232 -1.43 4.04 -22.28
N ALA A 233 -2.11 5.18 -22.25
CA ALA A 233 -2.23 6.09 -23.40
C ALA A 233 -0.88 6.63 -23.88
N THR A 234 0.00 7.03 -22.95
CA THR A 234 1.34 7.55 -23.28
C THR A 234 2.18 6.52 -24.01
N HIS A 235 2.16 5.27 -23.55
CA HIS A 235 2.95 4.18 -24.12
C HIS A 235 2.30 3.53 -25.35
N ARG A 236 1.06 3.92 -25.70
CA ARG A 236 0.30 3.39 -26.85
C ARG A 236 0.22 1.86 -26.89
N ALA A 237 0.28 1.22 -25.73
CA ALA A 237 0.02 -0.21 -25.61
C ALA A 237 -1.47 -0.47 -25.88
N GLN A 238 -1.82 -1.63 -26.44
CA GLN A 238 -3.19 -2.16 -26.57
C GLN A 238 -4.31 -1.11 -26.75
N ILE A 239 -4.20 -0.22 -27.76
CA ILE A 239 -5.10 0.94 -27.93
C ILE A 239 -6.60 0.57 -27.96
N SER A 240 -6.95 -0.65 -28.39
CA SER A 240 -8.34 -1.14 -28.34
C SER A 240 -8.91 -1.11 -26.93
N LEU A 241 -8.11 -1.47 -25.92
CA LEU A 241 -8.50 -1.49 -24.52
C LEU A 241 -8.74 -0.08 -23.96
N LEU A 242 -8.01 0.93 -24.46
CA LEU A 242 -8.26 2.33 -24.14
C LEU A 242 -9.62 2.80 -24.65
N SER A 243 -9.98 2.39 -25.88
CA SER A 243 -11.26 2.77 -26.49
C SER A 243 -12.47 2.06 -25.90
N SER A 244 -12.30 0.86 -25.32
CA SER A 244 -13.40 0.10 -24.70
C SER A 244 -13.54 0.40 -23.22
N ASP A 245 -12.52 0.09 -22.42
CA ASP A 245 -12.70 -0.10 -20.98
C ASP A 245 -12.23 1.13 -20.18
N ALA A 246 -11.15 1.78 -20.62
CA ALA A 246 -10.67 3.00 -19.96
C ALA A 246 -11.70 4.15 -20.03
N LEU A 247 -12.28 4.42 -21.22
CA LEU A 247 -13.29 5.47 -21.37
C LEU A 247 -14.58 5.18 -20.58
N LYS A 248 -15.06 3.93 -20.59
CA LYS A 248 -16.22 3.53 -19.78
C LYS A 248 -15.96 3.78 -18.29
N PHE A 249 -14.76 3.44 -17.82
CA PHE A 249 -14.40 3.62 -16.42
C PHE A 249 -14.31 5.10 -16.03
N ILE A 250 -13.67 5.94 -16.86
CA ILE A 250 -13.64 7.40 -16.66
C ILE A 250 -15.07 7.95 -16.56
N GLN A 251 -15.95 7.56 -17.49
CA GLN A 251 -17.33 8.04 -17.49
C GLN A 251 -18.11 7.56 -16.26
N LYS A 252 -17.87 6.32 -15.80
CA LYS A 252 -18.48 5.77 -14.57
C LYS A 252 -18.11 6.62 -13.36
N ILE A 253 -16.81 6.91 -13.15
CA ILE A 253 -16.36 7.74 -12.02
C ILE A 253 -16.95 9.14 -12.13
N ARG A 254 -16.95 9.74 -13.32
CA ARG A 254 -17.49 11.08 -13.54
C ARG A 254 -18.96 11.19 -13.12
N VAL A 255 -19.77 10.21 -13.50
CA VAL A 255 -21.19 10.17 -13.12
C VAL A 255 -21.31 10.07 -11.60
N GLN A 256 -20.56 9.16 -10.97
CA GLN A 256 -20.60 8.95 -9.53
C GLN A 256 -20.18 10.20 -8.72
N VAL A 257 -19.10 10.87 -9.11
CA VAL A 257 -18.63 12.11 -8.46
C VAL A 257 -19.67 13.22 -8.61
N ARG A 258 -20.27 13.36 -9.80
CA ARG A 258 -21.34 14.35 -10.05
C ARG A 258 -22.56 14.08 -9.18
N ASP A 259 -23.07 12.85 -9.19
CA ASP A 259 -24.26 12.46 -8.46
C ASP A 259 -24.07 12.69 -6.96
N TRP A 260 -22.90 12.34 -6.43
CA TRP A 260 -22.56 12.60 -5.04
C TRP A 260 -22.51 14.10 -4.72
N MET A 261 -21.84 14.92 -5.55
CA MET A 261 -21.79 16.37 -5.35
C MET A 261 -23.18 17.01 -5.36
N ASP A 262 -24.08 16.55 -6.24
CA ASP A 262 -25.44 17.07 -6.32
C ASP A 262 -26.30 16.63 -5.12
N LEU A 263 -26.15 15.40 -4.64
CA LEU A 263 -26.76 14.93 -3.40
C LEU A 263 -26.30 15.76 -2.19
N GLN A 264 -25.01 16.11 -2.09
CA GLN A 264 -24.52 16.95 -1.00
C GLN A 264 -25.10 18.37 -1.07
N LYS A 265 -25.20 18.97 -2.27
CA LYS A 265 -25.87 20.28 -2.44
C LYS A 265 -27.33 20.23 -1.99
N GLN A 266 -28.06 19.18 -2.37
CA GLN A 266 -29.46 19.00 -1.96
C GLN A 266 -29.61 18.84 -0.45
N ARG A 267 -28.73 18.07 0.21
CA ARG A 267 -28.70 17.94 1.68
C ARG A 267 -28.47 19.28 2.37
N LYS A 268 -27.54 20.11 1.88
CA LYS A 268 -27.30 21.46 2.43
C LYS A 268 -28.51 22.38 2.28
N LEU A 269 -29.16 22.35 1.12
CA LEU A 269 -30.38 23.14 0.86
C LEU A 269 -31.55 22.72 1.76
N MET A 270 -31.72 21.43 2.05
CA MET A 270 -32.76 20.93 2.95
C MET A 270 -32.44 21.18 4.43
N GLY A 271 -31.18 21.05 4.84
CA GLY A 271 -30.74 21.30 6.22
C GLY A 271 -30.87 22.78 6.63
N ASN A 272 -30.56 23.71 5.73
CA ASN A 272 -30.71 25.15 5.96
C ASN A 272 -32.17 25.61 6.13
N ASN A 273 -33.13 24.84 5.63
CA ASN A 273 -34.56 25.12 5.85
C ASN A 273 -35.07 24.66 7.23
N SER A 274 -34.31 23.81 7.94
CA SER A 274 -34.68 23.29 9.28
C SER A 274 -34.01 24.00 10.46
N LYS A 275 -32.88 24.68 10.24
CA LYS A 275 -32.20 25.47 11.28
C LYS A 275 -32.68 26.92 11.24
N GLY A 276 -33.84 27.15 11.85
CA GLY A 276 -34.32 28.48 12.17
C GLY A 276 -33.28 29.29 12.94
N PHE A 277 -33.25 30.58 12.65
CA PHE A 277 -32.27 31.61 13.01
C PHE A 277 -32.10 31.91 14.53
N ASP A 278 -32.43 30.98 15.43
CA ASP A 278 -32.49 31.21 16.89
C ASP A 278 -31.36 30.56 17.71
N GLY A 279 -30.47 29.75 17.11
CA GLY A 279 -29.41 29.06 17.85
C GLY A 279 -28.10 29.86 18.07
N LEU A 280 -27.89 30.96 17.36
CA LEU A 280 -26.57 31.59 17.23
C LEU A 280 -26.17 32.57 18.34
N LYS A 281 -27.01 32.80 19.36
CA LYS A 281 -26.72 33.80 20.39
C LYS A 281 -25.94 33.29 21.60
N ASN A 282 -25.84 31.98 21.84
CA ASN A 282 -25.17 31.40 23.02
C ASN A 282 -24.30 30.17 22.71
N GLY A 283 -23.68 30.10 21.51
CA GLY A 283 -22.82 28.96 21.15
C GLY A 283 -21.58 28.87 22.05
N ASN A 284 -21.37 27.70 22.66
CA ASN A 284 -20.19 27.44 23.49
C ASN A 284 -18.93 27.48 22.60
N MET A 285 -17.77 27.92 23.11
CA MET A 285 -16.53 28.06 22.30
C MET A 285 -16.10 26.74 21.63
N VAL A 286 -16.47 25.61 22.22
CA VAL A 286 -16.27 24.25 21.67
C VAL A 286 -17.11 24.03 20.40
N GLU A 287 -18.38 24.45 20.38
CA GLU A 287 -19.26 24.27 19.22
C GLU A 287 -18.80 25.13 18.01
N ILE A 288 -18.26 26.33 18.28
CA ILE A 288 -17.69 27.19 17.24
C ILE A 288 -16.43 26.56 16.62
N LEU A 289 -15.57 25.94 17.45
CA LEU A 289 -14.37 25.27 16.98
C LEU A 289 -14.70 23.99 16.19
N GLU A 290 -15.68 23.20 16.65
CA GLU A 290 -16.16 22.02 15.94
C GLU A 290 -16.80 22.37 14.59
N GLU A 291 -17.60 23.45 14.54
CA GLU A 291 -18.22 23.91 13.29
C GLU A 291 -17.16 24.40 12.29
N LYS A 292 -16.15 25.13 12.77
CA LYS A 292 -15.03 25.58 11.94
C LYS A 292 -14.20 24.40 11.40
N GLN A 293 -13.93 23.38 12.23
CA GLN A 293 -13.25 22.15 11.79
C GLN A 293 -14.08 21.38 10.74
N ARG A 294 -15.41 21.32 10.92
CA ARG A 294 -16.30 20.74 9.90
C ARG A 294 -16.23 21.49 8.59
N GLU A 295 -16.28 22.82 8.62
CA GLU A 295 -16.20 23.65 7.41
C GLU A 295 -14.85 23.49 6.69
N GLU A 296 -13.74 23.46 7.44
CA GLU A 296 -12.40 23.20 6.90
C GLU A 296 -12.31 21.80 6.24
N CYS A 297 -12.86 20.77 6.88
CA CYS A 297 -12.94 19.42 6.34
C CYS A 297 -13.78 19.36 5.05
N GLU A 298 -14.96 19.97 5.04
CA GLU A 298 -15.81 20.02 3.85
C GLU A 298 -15.15 20.74 2.66
N ASN A 299 -14.43 21.83 2.94
CA ASN A 299 -13.69 22.57 1.92
C ASN A 299 -12.53 21.75 1.36
N HIS A 300 -11.82 21.01 2.22
CA HIS A 300 -10.78 20.08 1.77
C HIS A 300 -11.38 18.97 0.88
N ASN A 301 -12.49 18.37 1.30
CA ASN A 301 -13.13 17.29 0.56
C ASN A 301 -13.59 17.75 -0.83
N LYS A 302 -14.17 18.94 -0.89
CA LYS A 302 -14.57 19.57 -2.14
C LYS A 302 -13.37 19.81 -3.07
N ALA A 303 -12.27 20.36 -2.57
CA ALA A 303 -11.07 20.61 -3.36
C ALA A 303 -10.48 19.30 -3.94
N SER A 304 -10.47 18.22 -3.16
CA SER A 304 -10.01 16.90 -3.61
C SER A 304 -10.88 16.32 -4.73
N LEU A 305 -12.21 16.49 -4.65
CA LEU A 305 -13.14 16.05 -5.71
C LEU A 305 -13.05 16.92 -6.98
N GLU A 306 -12.82 18.22 -6.83
CA GLU A 306 -12.56 19.12 -7.96
C GLU A 306 -11.26 18.72 -8.69
N MET A 307 -10.21 18.38 -7.94
CA MET A 307 -8.96 17.85 -8.51
C MET A 307 -9.21 16.52 -9.25
N LEU A 308 -9.97 15.61 -8.67
CA LEU A 308 -10.33 14.35 -9.33
C LEU A 308 -11.11 14.59 -10.63
N THR A 309 -12.02 15.56 -10.64
CA THR A 309 -12.77 15.95 -11.84
C THR A 309 -11.83 16.46 -12.94
N PHE A 310 -10.87 17.30 -12.59
CA PHE A 310 -9.84 17.75 -13.52
C PHE A 310 -9.00 16.58 -14.09
N GLN A 311 -8.60 15.64 -13.23
CA GLN A 311 -7.84 14.46 -13.66
C GLN A 311 -8.64 13.56 -14.61
N LEU A 312 -9.96 13.43 -14.42
CA LEU A 312 -10.84 12.68 -15.32
C LEU A 312 -10.86 13.29 -16.72
N ASP A 313 -10.98 14.62 -16.79
CA ASP A 313 -11.04 15.33 -18.07
C ASP A 313 -9.71 15.26 -18.83
N GLU A 314 -8.58 15.42 -18.12
CA GLU A 314 -7.25 15.27 -18.72
C GLU A 314 -7.00 13.83 -19.20
N ALA A 315 -7.42 12.82 -18.42
CA ALA A 315 -7.30 11.42 -18.82
C ALA A 315 -8.12 11.11 -20.07
N GLU A 316 -9.39 11.54 -20.12
CA GLU A 316 -10.24 11.35 -21.30
C GLU A 316 -9.65 12.02 -22.53
N LYS A 317 -9.25 13.28 -22.42
CA LYS A 317 -8.63 14.02 -23.52
C LYS A 317 -7.42 13.27 -24.06
N LYS A 318 -6.54 12.80 -23.18
CA LYS A 318 -5.33 12.07 -23.58
C LYS A 318 -5.64 10.74 -24.26
N VAL A 319 -6.64 10.01 -23.76
CA VAL A 319 -7.13 8.77 -24.40
C VAL A 319 -7.67 9.07 -25.79
N MET A 320 -8.52 10.09 -25.93
CA MET A 320 -9.12 10.48 -27.21
C MET A 320 -8.06 10.93 -28.23
N GLU A 321 -7.09 11.75 -27.82
CA GLU A 321 -5.97 12.15 -28.67
C GLU A 321 -5.13 10.94 -29.13
N THR A 322 -4.96 9.93 -28.28
CA THR A 322 -4.20 8.73 -28.59
C THR A 322 -4.95 7.85 -29.60
N ILE A 323 -6.28 7.72 -29.44
CA ILE A 323 -7.14 6.97 -30.37
C ILE A 323 -7.19 7.65 -31.74
N LEU A 324 -7.33 8.99 -31.79
CA LEU A 324 -7.45 9.74 -33.04
C LEU A 324 -6.14 9.84 -33.84
N LYS A 325 -4.98 9.62 -33.21
CA LYS A 325 -3.66 9.60 -33.86
C LYS A 325 -3.28 8.22 -34.43
N LYS A 326 -4.16 7.22 -34.33
CA LYS A 326 -3.98 5.87 -34.85
C LYS A 326 -4.43 5.77 -36.30
#